data_AF-A0A0G3V4I3-F1
#
_entry.id   AF-A0A0G3V4I3-F1
#
_cell.length_a   1.000
_cell.length_b   1.000
_cell.length_c   1.000
_cell.angle_alpha   90.00
_cell.angle_beta   90.00
_cell.angle_gamma   90.00
#
_symmetry.space_group_name_H-M   'P 1'
#
loop_
_entity.id
_entity.type
_entity.pdbx_description
1 polymer ?
#
loop_
_entity_poly.entity_id
_entity_poly.type
_entity_poly.pdbx_seq_one_letter_code
_entity_poly.pdbx_strand_id
1 'polypeptide(L)'
;MKSITMKSISMNRSIAVAAAALLLAGAGLAGCGGSTSKVTVAQTLPTAWSSAAKKDVNAIARKIQGSDAKSCKKVVFLEPGNLVAAHLKYNWMIAPRAMADCDAFANTLEIATFESSKDRDAYVKERSESICRRASAVDAPLPPFQWVTGEKWSVQGDTRGGVDRAAKRLGGESSTYRCPKNETLGWRKAGVVNVRAIAAKITEASLTCQGFALMERGVFLQGREGAKTPTALGACLSDDGKALFVAGFGNGSMPKDDFVGEILGDKTVCAAPSQAVIGPDWAAIVPAAIAPAVATATGGTLGATCGS
;
A
#
# COMPACT_ATOMS: atom_id res chain seq x y z
N MET A 1 30.30 19.47 -10.34
CA MET A 1 29.10 19.55 -9.47
C MET A 1 29.04 18.27 -8.64
N LYS A 2 28.92 18.37 -7.31
CA LYS A 2 29.01 17.23 -6.38
C LYS A 2 27.77 16.31 -6.52
N SER A 3 28.03 15.01 -6.69
CA SER A 3 27.04 13.95 -6.77
C SER A 3 26.25 13.82 -5.47
N ILE A 4 24.92 13.88 -5.53
CA ILE A 4 24.04 13.60 -4.40
C ILE A 4 23.68 12.11 -4.46
N THR A 5 24.34 11.32 -3.62
CA THR A 5 24.02 9.91 -3.38
C THR A 5 22.70 9.85 -2.60
N MET A 6 21.64 9.30 -3.19
CA MET A 6 20.42 8.94 -2.45
C MET A 6 20.76 7.82 -1.46
N LYS A 7 21.03 8.19 -0.20
CA LYS A 7 20.97 7.27 0.92
C LYS A 7 19.50 6.89 1.12
N SER A 8 19.23 5.59 0.99
CA SER A 8 18.06 4.94 1.57
C SER A 8 17.82 5.50 2.97
N ILE A 9 16.65 6.12 3.16
CA ILE A 9 16.14 6.44 4.50
C ILE A 9 15.71 5.10 5.09
N SER A 10 16.68 4.33 5.58
CA SER A 10 16.41 3.39 6.65
C SER A 10 15.98 4.24 7.84
N MET A 11 14.70 4.21 8.19
CA MET A 11 14.25 4.72 9.48
C MET A 11 14.96 3.90 10.55
N ASN A 12 16.11 4.42 10.99
CA ASN A 12 16.85 3.89 12.11
C ASN A 12 15.93 3.95 13.32
N ARG A 13 15.63 2.76 13.84
CA ARG A 13 15.13 2.52 15.18
C ARG A 13 15.95 3.35 16.16
N SER A 14 15.31 4.30 16.84
CA SER A 14 15.65 4.88 18.15
C SER A 14 14.88 6.19 18.31
N ILE A 15 13.66 6.14 18.85
CA ILE A 15 13.13 7.28 19.60
C ILE A 15 12.81 6.77 20.99
N ALA A 16 13.83 6.87 21.84
CA ALA A 16 13.69 6.97 23.27
C ALA A 16 13.17 8.38 23.60
N VAL A 17 12.10 8.41 24.39
CA VAL A 17 11.74 9.38 25.43
C VAL A 17 11.66 10.88 25.05
N ALA A 18 10.43 11.40 25.12
CA ALA A 18 10.18 12.65 25.84
C ALA A 18 8.95 12.44 26.73
N ALA A 19 9.20 12.34 28.04
CA ALA A 19 8.19 12.36 29.06
C ALA A 19 7.62 13.78 29.17
N ALA A 20 6.30 13.90 29.07
CA ALA A 20 5.58 15.05 29.61
C ALA A 20 4.53 14.49 30.57
N ALA A 21 4.84 14.56 31.86
CA ALA A 21 3.89 14.35 32.92
C ALA A 21 2.84 15.46 32.86
N LEU A 22 1.57 15.10 32.65
CA LEU A 22 0.46 15.93 33.10
C LEU A 22 -0.47 15.05 33.93
N LEU A 23 -0.31 15.19 35.24
CA LEU A 23 -1.33 14.90 36.24
C LEU A 23 -2.51 15.83 35.99
N LEU A 24 -3.70 15.29 35.71
CA LEU A 24 -4.95 15.94 36.08
C LEU A 24 -5.90 14.88 36.64
N ALA A 25 -6.15 15.04 37.93
CA ALA A 25 -7.15 14.33 38.70
C ALA A 25 -8.57 14.75 38.30
N GLY A 26 -9.50 13.79 38.40
CA GLY A 26 -10.84 13.97 38.97
C GLY A 26 -11.83 14.95 38.33
N ALA A 27 -12.86 14.40 37.70
CA ALA A 27 -14.30 14.66 37.90
C ALA A 27 -15.04 14.00 36.71
N GLY A 28 -15.96 13.06 36.86
CA GLY A 28 -17.07 13.06 37.80
C GLY A 28 -18.27 13.73 37.15
N LEU A 29 -18.87 13.11 36.11
CA LEU A 29 -20.23 13.41 35.68
C LEU A 29 -20.91 12.13 35.20
N ALA A 30 -21.85 11.68 36.03
CA ALA A 30 -22.86 10.69 35.68
C ALA A 30 -23.76 11.26 34.57
N GLY A 31 -23.98 10.48 33.52
CA GLY A 31 -24.91 10.81 32.45
C GLY A 31 -25.49 9.52 31.88
N CYS A 32 -26.81 9.37 32.07
CA CYS A 32 -27.62 8.24 31.62
C CYS A 32 -27.39 7.92 30.13
N GLY A 33 -27.04 6.68 29.81
CA GLY A 33 -26.84 6.23 28.43
C GLY A 33 -27.03 4.72 28.32
N GLY A 34 -27.93 4.31 27.44
CA GLY A 34 -28.42 2.95 27.28
C GLY A 34 -27.33 1.88 27.19
N SER A 35 -27.65 0.73 27.75
CA SER A 35 -26.86 -0.49 27.77
C SER A 35 -26.49 -0.94 26.35
N THR A 36 -25.39 -0.43 25.83
CA THR A 36 -24.54 -1.22 24.95
C THR A 36 -23.81 -2.19 25.86
N SER A 37 -24.22 -3.46 25.83
CA SER A 37 -23.44 -4.53 26.44
C SER A 37 -22.04 -4.50 25.85
N LYS A 38 -21.12 -3.82 26.55
CA LYS A 38 -19.69 -3.99 26.36
C LYS A 38 -19.44 -5.44 26.70
N VAL A 39 -19.32 -6.28 25.68
CA VAL A 39 -18.74 -7.60 25.84
C VAL A 39 -17.28 -7.32 26.20
N THR A 40 -17.01 -7.20 27.50
CA THR A 40 -15.66 -7.14 28.04
C THR A 40 -15.12 -8.57 27.95
N VAL A 41 -14.74 -9.00 26.74
CA VAL A 41 -13.81 -10.12 26.64
C VAL A 41 -12.51 -9.57 27.18
N ALA A 42 -12.20 -9.89 28.43
CA ALA A 42 -10.86 -9.72 28.97
C ALA A 42 -9.95 -10.70 28.20
N GLN A 43 -9.56 -10.34 26.98
CA GLN A 43 -8.52 -11.08 26.28
C GLN A 43 -7.25 -10.93 27.10
N THR A 44 -6.77 -12.04 27.63
CA THR A 44 -5.44 -12.10 28.24
C THR A 44 -4.44 -11.82 27.14
N LEU A 45 -3.81 -10.65 27.20
CA LEU A 45 -2.80 -10.29 26.22
C LEU A 45 -1.62 -11.28 26.33
N PRO A 46 -1.09 -11.78 25.21
CA PRO A 46 -0.01 -12.76 25.25
C PRO A 46 1.26 -12.15 25.83
N THR A 47 1.91 -12.85 26.76
CA THR A 47 3.25 -12.50 27.27
C THR A 47 4.36 -13.15 26.44
N ALA A 48 4.03 -14.19 25.66
CA ALA A 48 4.87 -14.87 24.71
C ALA A 48 4.00 -15.41 23.55
N TRP A 49 4.56 -15.48 22.33
CA TRP A 49 3.88 -16.17 21.23
C TRP A 49 4.02 -17.68 21.37
N SER A 50 2.90 -18.39 21.26
CA SER A 50 2.91 -19.86 21.25
C SER A 50 3.65 -20.41 20.02
N SER A 51 4.28 -21.57 20.16
CA SER A 51 4.96 -22.24 19.03
C SER A 51 4.00 -22.53 17.87
N ALA A 52 2.73 -22.83 18.17
CA ALA A 52 1.69 -23.04 17.16
C ALA A 52 1.41 -21.74 16.35
N ALA A 53 1.22 -20.61 17.03
CA ALA A 53 0.97 -19.34 16.34
C ALA A 53 2.20 -18.87 15.54
N LYS A 54 3.43 -19.08 16.06
CA LYS A 54 4.67 -18.85 15.29
C LYS A 54 4.73 -19.74 14.04
N LYS A 55 4.26 -20.98 14.12
CA LYS A 55 4.21 -21.89 12.96
C LYS A 55 3.24 -21.38 11.90
N ASP A 56 2.08 -20.86 12.28
CA ASP A 56 1.09 -20.29 11.36
C ASP A 56 1.65 -19.07 10.62
N VAL A 57 2.28 -18.13 11.34
CA VAL A 57 2.96 -16.97 10.74
C VAL A 57 4.06 -17.41 9.77
N ASN A 58 4.90 -18.36 10.17
CA ASN A 58 5.95 -18.87 9.29
C ASN A 58 5.40 -19.59 8.05
N ALA A 59 4.25 -20.26 8.15
CA ALA A 59 3.60 -20.88 7.00
C ALA A 59 3.11 -19.83 6.00
N ILE A 60 2.55 -18.71 6.49
CA ILE A 60 2.16 -17.57 5.64
C ILE A 60 3.39 -16.95 4.99
N ALA A 61 4.45 -16.68 5.75
CA ALA A 61 5.70 -16.12 5.23
C ALA A 61 6.33 -17.01 4.14
N ARG A 62 6.31 -18.34 4.31
CA ARG A 62 6.79 -19.28 3.27
C ARG A 62 5.94 -19.25 2.00
N LYS A 63 4.62 -19.10 2.12
CA LYS A 63 3.74 -18.91 0.95
C LYS A 63 4.04 -17.58 0.25
N ILE A 64 4.28 -16.51 1.01
CA ILE A 64 4.73 -15.23 0.46
C ILE A 64 6.07 -15.38 -0.23
N GLN A 65 7.04 -16.12 0.34
CA GLN A 65 8.33 -16.38 -0.28
C GLN A 65 8.18 -17.07 -1.65
N GLY A 66 7.38 -18.14 -1.72
CA GLY A 66 7.14 -18.87 -2.98
C GLY A 66 8.45 -19.22 -3.69
N SER A 67 8.54 -18.90 -4.98
CA SER A 67 9.77 -19.05 -5.78
C SER A 67 10.74 -17.86 -5.69
N ASP A 68 10.37 -16.76 -5.04
CA ASP A 68 11.25 -15.61 -4.83
C ASP A 68 12.00 -15.75 -3.51
N ALA A 69 13.22 -16.28 -3.60
CA ALA A 69 14.06 -16.55 -2.44
C ALA A 69 14.45 -15.30 -1.63
N LYS A 70 14.24 -14.08 -2.17
CA LYS A 70 14.50 -12.82 -1.44
C LYS A 70 13.31 -12.44 -0.55
N SER A 71 12.09 -12.75 -0.97
CA SER A 71 10.87 -12.41 -0.23
C SER A 71 10.75 -13.22 1.07
N CYS A 72 10.49 -12.52 2.17
CA CYS A 72 10.36 -13.06 3.52
C CYS A 72 11.47 -14.04 3.94
N LYS A 73 12.70 -13.83 3.44
CA LYS A 73 13.89 -14.61 3.81
C LYS A 73 14.15 -14.59 5.33
N LYS A 74 13.83 -13.47 5.97
CA LYS A 74 13.89 -13.30 7.43
C LYS A 74 12.51 -12.88 7.94
N VAL A 75 12.00 -13.65 8.88
CA VAL A 75 10.77 -13.34 9.62
C VAL A 75 11.17 -12.87 11.01
N VAL A 76 10.72 -11.68 11.40
CA VAL A 76 11.01 -11.06 12.69
C VAL A 76 9.72 -10.96 13.48
N PHE A 77 9.56 -11.82 14.48
CA PHE A 77 8.40 -11.73 15.37
C PHE A 77 8.44 -10.43 16.17
N LEU A 78 7.31 -9.71 16.19
CA LEU A 78 7.17 -8.52 17.01
C LEU A 78 7.02 -8.94 18.47
N GLU A 79 7.70 -8.28 19.40
CA GLU A 79 7.61 -8.67 20.81
C GLU A 79 6.18 -8.48 21.35
N PRO A 80 5.58 -9.48 22.03
CA PRO A 80 4.23 -9.37 22.58
C PRO A 80 4.05 -8.17 23.50
N GLY A 81 5.09 -7.80 24.25
CA GLY A 81 5.08 -6.60 25.10
C GLY A 81 4.83 -5.29 24.33
N ASN A 82 5.33 -5.18 23.09
CA ASN A 82 5.05 -4.02 22.25
C ASN A 82 3.59 -4.00 21.79
N LEU A 83 3.02 -5.17 21.48
CA LEU A 83 1.61 -5.30 21.14
C LEU A 83 0.72 -4.97 22.34
N VAL A 84 1.11 -5.39 23.55
CA VAL A 84 0.41 -5.07 24.80
C VAL A 84 0.41 -3.57 25.04
N ALA A 85 1.57 -2.92 24.91
CA ALA A 85 1.68 -1.47 25.04
C ALA A 85 0.81 -0.75 23.99
N ALA A 86 0.78 -1.25 22.75
CA ALA A 86 -0.10 -0.75 21.72
C ALA A 86 -1.58 -0.97 22.06
N HIS A 87 -1.99 -2.16 22.52
CA HIS A 87 -3.36 -2.44 22.95
C HIS A 87 -3.83 -1.48 24.03
N LEU A 88 -3.02 -1.31 25.09
CA LEU A 88 -3.33 -0.41 26.19
C LEU A 88 -3.41 1.05 25.74
N LYS A 89 -2.48 1.48 24.87
CA LYS A 89 -2.44 2.86 24.36
C LYS A 89 -3.58 3.14 23.38
N TYR A 90 -3.88 2.21 22.48
CA TYR A 90 -4.78 2.41 21.34
C TYR A 90 -6.18 1.82 21.54
N ASN A 91 -6.42 1.19 22.70
CA ASN A 91 -7.65 0.51 23.08
C ASN A 91 -8.14 -0.46 22.00
N TRP A 92 -7.20 -1.23 21.44
CA TRP A 92 -7.53 -2.33 20.54
C TRP A 92 -8.10 -3.47 21.38
N MET A 93 -9.22 -4.07 20.97
CA MET A 93 -9.88 -5.10 21.75
C MET A 93 -9.43 -6.51 21.37
N ILE A 94 -8.74 -6.67 20.24
CA ILE A 94 -8.38 -7.97 19.67
C ILE A 94 -6.86 -8.12 19.50
N ALA A 95 -6.26 -9.00 20.30
CA ALA A 95 -4.86 -9.38 20.15
C ALA A 95 -4.72 -10.54 19.15
N PRO A 96 -3.84 -10.43 18.13
CA PRO A 96 -3.44 -11.59 17.33
C PRO A 96 -2.75 -12.65 18.19
N ARG A 97 -2.81 -13.90 17.72
CA ARG A 97 -2.12 -15.06 18.31
C ARG A 97 -0.59 -14.98 18.14
N ALA A 98 -0.16 -14.39 17.03
CA ALA A 98 1.22 -14.03 16.74
C ALA A 98 1.27 -12.96 15.65
N MET A 99 2.33 -12.15 15.70
CA MET A 99 2.61 -11.12 14.71
C MET A 99 4.10 -11.10 14.35
N ALA A 100 4.41 -10.90 13.08
CA ALA A 100 5.79 -10.77 12.62
C ALA A 100 5.89 -9.88 11.39
N ASP A 101 7.05 -9.28 11.21
CA ASP A 101 7.41 -8.56 10.00
C ASP A 101 8.30 -9.43 9.10
N CYS A 102 8.16 -9.27 7.79
CA CYS A 102 9.15 -9.73 6.83
C CYS A 102 9.21 -8.83 5.60
N ASP A 103 10.40 -8.70 5.01
CA ASP A 103 10.59 -7.91 3.80
C ASP A 103 10.21 -8.73 2.57
N ALA A 104 9.28 -8.23 1.75
CA ALA A 104 8.91 -8.84 0.47
C ALA A 104 8.43 -7.78 -0.52
N PHE A 105 8.69 -8.00 -1.81
CA PHE A 105 8.20 -7.12 -2.89
C PHE A 105 8.58 -5.64 -2.73
N ALA A 106 9.74 -5.34 -2.15
CA ALA A 106 10.18 -3.98 -1.76
C ALA A 106 9.25 -3.30 -0.72
N ASN A 107 8.60 -4.09 0.13
CA ASN A 107 7.76 -3.65 1.25
C ASN A 107 8.15 -4.37 2.53
N THR A 108 7.86 -3.75 3.67
CA THR A 108 7.72 -4.50 4.92
C THR A 108 6.29 -5.03 4.97
N LEU A 109 6.14 -6.34 5.18
CA LEU A 109 4.84 -6.97 5.37
C LEU A 109 4.69 -7.37 6.84
N GLU A 110 3.66 -6.86 7.49
CA GLU A 110 3.27 -7.28 8.84
C GLU A 110 2.24 -8.41 8.71
N ILE A 111 2.58 -9.59 9.21
CA ILE A 111 1.74 -10.79 9.20
C ILE A 111 1.14 -10.97 10.59
N ALA A 112 -0.18 -11.12 10.68
CA ALA A 112 -0.90 -11.40 11.92
C ALA A 112 -1.78 -12.65 11.78
N THR A 113 -1.87 -13.45 12.85
CA THR A 113 -2.72 -14.66 12.90
C THR A 113 -3.73 -14.57 14.04
N PHE A 114 -4.88 -15.23 13.88
CA PHE A 114 -6.04 -15.07 14.76
C PHE A 114 -6.70 -16.41 15.07
N GLU A 115 -7.54 -16.46 16.11
CA GLU A 115 -8.29 -17.67 16.46
C GLU A 115 -9.44 -17.94 15.46
N SER A 116 -10.03 -16.85 14.93
CA SER A 116 -11.14 -16.89 13.99
C SER A 116 -11.06 -15.80 12.92
N SER A 117 -11.85 -15.95 11.85
CA SER A 117 -12.06 -14.91 10.84
C SER A 117 -12.70 -13.66 11.43
N LYS A 118 -13.62 -13.83 12.38
CA LYS A 118 -14.26 -12.74 13.10
C LYS A 118 -13.27 -11.88 13.87
N ASP A 119 -12.33 -12.50 14.59
CA ASP A 119 -11.29 -11.77 15.33
C ASP A 119 -10.36 -11.03 14.37
N ARG A 120 -9.99 -11.68 13.26
CA ARG A 120 -9.20 -11.05 12.20
C ARG A 120 -9.90 -9.81 11.62
N ASP A 121 -11.19 -9.90 11.31
CA ASP A 121 -11.94 -8.79 10.72
C ASP A 121 -12.12 -7.63 11.72
N ALA A 122 -12.44 -7.97 12.98
CA ALA A 122 -12.50 -7.00 14.06
C ALA A 122 -11.14 -6.30 14.25
N TYR A 123 -10.04 -7.05 14.24
CA TYR A 123 -8.69 -6.51 14.33
C TYR A 123 -8.36 -5.51 13.22
N VAL A 124 -8.54 -5.92 11.95
CA VAL A 124 -8.26 -5.07 10.78
C VAL A 124 -9.05 -3.77 10.84
N LYS A 125 -10.34 -3.87 11.19
CA LYS A 125 -11.23 -2.72 11.33
C LYS A 125 -10.80 -1.81 12.48
N GLU A 126 -10.68 -2.33 13.69
CA GLU A 126 -10.37 -1.54 14.89
C GLU A 126 -9.00 -0.87 14.81
N ARG A 127 -7.99 -1.59 14.29
CA ARG A 127 -6.65 -1.03 14.08
C ARG A 127 -6.71 0.13 13.11
N SER A 128 -7.34 -0.06 11.94
CA SER A 128 -7.45 0.99 10.93
C SER A 128 -8.22 2.22 11.46
N GLU A 129 -9.35 1.99 12.13
CA GLU A 129 -10.17 3.06 12.73
C GLU A 129 -9.44 3.82 13.84
N SER A 130 -8.74 3.11 14.73
CA SER A 130 -8.01 3.73 15.85
C SER A 130 -6.86 4.59 15.36
N ILE A 131 -6.12 4.13 14.35
CA ILE A 131 -5.07 4.94 13.72
C ILE A 131 -5.68 6.16 13.03
N CYS A 132 -6.79 6.01 12.29
CA CYS A 132 -7.47 7.14 11.66
C CYS A 132 -8.00 8.18 12.64
N ARG A 133 -8.63 7.76 13.75
CA ARG A 133 -9.11 8.70 14.78
C ARG A 133 -7.96 9.54 15.33
N ARG A 134 -6.80 8.93 15.56
CA ARG A 134 -5.63 9.64 16.09
C ARG A 134 -5.01 10.58 15.08
N ALA A 135 -4.85 10.13 13.84
CA ALA A 135 -4.38 11.00 12.77
C ALA A 135 -5.30 12.22 12.59
N SER A 136 -6.62 12.01 12.63
CA SER A 136 -7.57 13.14 12.59
C SER A 136 -7.48 14.05 13.81
N ALA A 137 -7.03 13.59 14.97
CA ALA A 137 -6.90 14.42 16.18
C ALA A 137 -5.68 15.36 16.10
N VAL A 138 -4.71 15.06 15.24
CA VAL A 138 -3.50 15.86 15.02
C VAL A 138 -3.38 16.38 13.58
N ASP A 139 -4.48 16.30 12.81
CA ASP A 139 -4.56 16.66 11.40
C ASP A 139 -3.43 16.07 10.52
N ALA A 140 -3.00 14.84 10.83
CA ALA A 140 -1.97 14.17 10.08
C ALA A 140 -2.58 13.45 8.85
N PRO A 141 -2.10 13.74 7.63
CA PRO A 141 -2.46 12.92 6.47
C PRO A 141 -1.84 11.53 6.64
N LEU A 142 -2.64 10.50 6.44
CA LEU A 142 -2.18 9.12 6.44
C LEU A 142 -2.42 8.47 5.09
N PRO A 143 -1.45 7.69 4.58
CA PRO A 143 -1.69 6.86 3.42
C PRO A 143 -2.79 5.82 3.73
N PRO A 144 -3.45 5.28 2.71
CA PRO A 144 -4.44 4.23 2.90
C PRO A 144 -3.78 2.94 3.42
N PHE A 145 -4.41 2.26 4.37
CA PHE A 145 -3.92 0.97 4.86
C PHE A 145 -4.25 -0.11 3.84
N GLN A 146 -3.23 -0.83 3.39
CA GLN A 146 -3.37 -1.91 2.43
C GLN A 146 -3.35 -3.24 3.18
N TRP A 147 -4.41 -4.03 3.01
CA TRP A 147 -4.58 -5.29 3.69
C TRP A 147 -4.73 -6.44 2.69
N VAL A 148 -4.15 -7.59 3.02
CA VAL A 148 -4.57 -8.90 2.51
C VAL A 148 -5.19 -9.65 3.67
N THR A 149 -6.30 -10.32 3.43
CA THR A 149 -6.91 -11.16 4.45
C THR A 149 -7.21 -12.55 3.92
N GLY A 150 -7.07 -13.54 4.80
CA GLY A 150 -7.58 -14.89 4.59
C GLY A 150 -8.36 -15.32 5.82
N GLU A 151 -8.62 -16.62 5.95
CA GLU A 151 -9.53 -17.13 6.98
C GLU A 151 -9.17 -16.66 8.39
N LYS A 152 -7.96 -16.98 8.88
CA LYS A 152 -7.50 -16.67 10.25
C LYS A 152 -6.22 -15.85 10.28
N TRP A 153 -5.99 -15.06 9.26
CA TRP A 153 -4.76 -14.27 9.13
C TRP A 153 -4.99 -12.98 8.34
N SER A 154 -4.13 -12.01 8.57
CA SER A 154 -4.03 -10.79 7.77
C SER A 154 -2.56 -10.48 7.48
N VAL A 155 -2.36 -9.74 6.38
CA VAL A 155 -1.08 -9.14 6.03
C VAL A 155 -1.32 -7.66 5.76
N GLN A 156 -0.62 -6.79 6.48
CA GLN A 156 -0.55 -5.37 6.16
C GLN A 156 0.71 -5.10 5.34
N GLY A 157 0.63 -4.23 4.33
CA GLY A 157 1.81 -3.74 3.63
C GLY A 157 1.72 -2.24 3.39
N ASP A 158 2.87 -1.63 3.14
CA ASP A 158 2.98 -0.19 2.92
C ASP A 158 2.37 0.20 1.56
N THR A 159 2.66 -0.57 0.51
CA THR A 159 2.19 -0.28 -0.85
C THR A 159 1.10 -1.22 -1.33
N ARG A 160 0.20 -0.70 -2.19
CA ARG A 160 -0.84 -1.51 -2.84
C ARG A 160 -0.24 -2.61 -3.71
N GLY A 161 0.84 -2.32 -4.44
CA GLY A 161 1.52 -3.30 -5.29
C GLY A 161 2.10 -4.48 -4.54
N GLY A 162 2.72 -4.25 -3.38
CA GLY A 162 3.21 -5.31 -2.51
C GLY A 162 2.06 -6.20 -2.00
N VAL A 163 0.99 -5.57 -1.53
CA VAL A 163 -0.20 -6.24 -1.00
C VAL A 163 -0.95 -7.05 -2.07
N ASP A 164 -1.11 -6.53 -3.30
CA ASP A 164 -1.74 -7.27 -4.40
C ASP A 164 -0.92 -8.52 -4.77
N ARG A 165 0.41 -8.42 -4.78
CA ARG A 165 1.31 -9.58 -5.02
C ARG A 165 1.23 -10.60 -3.89
N ALA A 166 1.18 -10.14 -2.63
CA ALA A 166 0.97 -11.00 -1.48
C ALA A 166 -0.40 -11.71 -1.56
N ALA A 167 -1.48 -10.99 -1.91
CA ALA A 167 -2.82 -11.55 -2.07
C ALA A 167 -2.84 -12.66 -3.12
N LYS A 168 -2.22 -12.44 -4.28
CA LYS A 168 -2.10 -13.45 -5.34
C LYS A 168 -1.38 -14.71 -4.85
N ARG A 169 -0.29 -14.59 -4.07
CA ARG A 169 0.45 -15.76 -3.56
C ARG A 169 -0.29 -16.49 -2.44
N LEU A 170 -1.02 -15.75 -1.61
CA LEU A 170 -1.71 -16.30 -0.46
C LEU A 170 -3.11 -16.84 -0.79
N GLY A 171 -3.66 -16.50 -1.95
CA GLY A 171 -5.06 -16.76 -2.27
C GLY A 171 -6.01 -15.97 -1.36
N GLY A 172 -5.59 -14.78 -0.92
CA GLY A 172 -6.35 -13.92 -0.02
C GLY A 172 -7.04 -12.77 -0.75
N GLU A 173 -7.94 -12.09 -0.03
CA GLU A 173 -8.64 -10.91 -0.52
C GLU A 173 -7.85 -9.65 -0.16
N SER A 174 -7.55 -8.81 -1.16
CA SER A 174 -6.92 -7.52 -0.93
C SER A 174 -7.94 -6.41 -0.77
N SER A 175 -7.84 -5.66 0.34
CA SER A 175 -8.67 -4.51 0.64
C SER A 175 -7.83 -3.27 0.94
N THR A 176 -8.46 -2.10 0.84
CA THR A 176 -7.85 -0.83 1.21
C THR A 176 -8.77 -0.13 2.20
N TYR A 177 -8.23 0.26 3.35
CA TYR A 177 -8.91 1.08 4.33
C TYR A 177 -8.42 2.52 4.23
N ARG A 178 -9.35 3.49 4.20
CA ARG A 178 -9.05 4.92 4.13
C ARG A 178 -9.61 5.63 5.35
N CYS A 179 -8.87 6.60 5.88
CA CYS A 179 -9.44 7.47 6.90
C CYS A 179 -10.55 8.34 6.28
N PRO A 180 -11.68 8.56 6.97
CA PRO A 180 -12.84 9.30 6.43
C PRO A 180 -12.53 10.71 5.90
N LYS A 181 -11.46 11.36 6.39
CA LYS A 181 -10.98 12.67 5.89
C LYS A 181 -9.91 12.58 4.78
N ASN A 182 -9.39 11.38 4.52
CA ASN A 182 -8.32 11.09 3.55
C ASN A 182 -8.82 10.25 2.37
N GLU A 183 -10.15 10.19 2.13
CA GLU A 183 -10.73 9.48 0.97
C GLU A 183 -10.13 9.96 -0.37
N THR A 184 -9.65 11.19 -0.40
CA THR A 184 -8.96 11.83 -1.53
C THR A 184 -7.54 11.33 -1.79
N LEU A 185 -6.93 10.46 -0.97
CA LEU A 185 -5.58 9.93 -1.24
C LEU A 185 -5.58 8.66 -2.11
N GLY A 186 -6.71 8.34 -2.74
CA GLY A 186 -6.90 7.15 -3.56
C GLY A 186 -7.00 7.43 -5.04
N TRP A 187 -6.62 6.43 -5.83
CA TRP A 187 -7.08 6.34 -7.20
C TRP A 187 -8.58 6.04 -7.24
N ARG A 188 -9.25 6.58 -8.26
CA ARG A 188 -10.67 6.35 -8.50
C ARG A 188 -10.88 4.94 -9.03
N LYS A 189 -11.93 4.26 -8.55
CA LYS A 189 -12.20 2.84 -8.89
C LYS A 189 -12.24 2.58 -10.40
N ALA A 190 -12.95 3.43 -11.16
CA ALA A 190 -13.02 3.30 -12.62
C ALA A 190 -11.64 3.43 -13.30
N GLY A 191 -10.81 4.37 -12.83
CA GLY A 191 -9.43 4.53 -13.31
C GLY A 191 -8.58 3.29 -13.02
N VAL A 192 -8.69 2.72 -11.82
CA VAL A 192 -7.96 1.50 -11.45
C VAL A 192 -8.32 0.33 -12.35
N VAL A 193 -9.62 0.14 -12.64
CA VAL A 193 -10.08 -0.91 -13.54
C VAL A 193 -9.51 -0.70 -14.94
N ASN A 194 -9.57 0.53 -15.47
CA ASN A 194 -9.06 0.84 -16.81
C ASN A 194 -7.55 0.60 -16.92
N VAL A 195 -6.75 1.16 -16.01
CA VAL A 195 -5.29 1.01 -16.03
C VAL A 195 -4.86 -0.46 -15.92
N ARG A 196 -5.54 -1.26 -15.08
CA ARG A 196 -5.27 -2.71 -14.99
C ARG A 196 -5.59 -3.44 -16.29
N ALA A 197 -6.68 -3.08 -16.95
CA ALA A 197 -7.06 -3.69 -18.24
C ALA A 197 -6.02 -3.37 -19.32
N ILE A 198 -5.52 -2.13 -19.38
CA ILE A 198 -4.46 -1.75 -20.32
C ILE A 198 -3.15 -2.49 -20.01
N ALA A 199 -2.73 -2.54 -18.74
CA ALA A 199 -1.54 -3.29 -18.35
C ALA A 199 -1.65 -4.79 -18.66
N ALA A 200 -2.84 -5.37 -18.52
CA ALA A 200 -3.11 -6.76 -18.90
C ALA A 200 -2.92 -6.97 -20.41
N LYS A 201 -3.48 -6.10 -21.27
CA LYS A 201 -3.28 -6.18 -22.73
C LYS A 201 -1.81 -6.09 -23.14
N ILE A 202 -1.04 -5.19 -22.51
CA ILE A 202 0.41 -5.06 -22.75
C ILE A 202 1.13 -6.36 -22.35
N THR A 203 0.73 -6.96 -21.23
CA THR A 203 1.31 -8.22 -20.75
C THR A 203 0.95 -9.39 -21.67
N GLU A 204 -0.30 -9.50 -22.10
CA GLU A 204 -0.80 -10.56 -23.01
C GLU A 204 -0.11 -10.51 -24.37
N ALA A 205 0.21 -9.32 -24.88
CA ALA A 205 0.98 -9.14 -26.10
C ALA A 205 2.48 -9.53 -25.95
N SER A 206 2.90 -10.07 -24.80
CA SER A 206 4.29 -10.39 -24.48
C SER A 206 5.22 -9.18 -24.57
N LEU A 207 4.70 -7.97 -24.37
CA LEU A 207 5.45 -6.71 -24.44
C LEU A 207 6.01 -6.28 -23.07
N THR A 208 6.09 -7.23 -22.14
CA THR A 208 6.87 -7.13 -20.90
C THR A 208 6.39 -5.97 -20.02
N CYS A 209 5.31 -6.23 -19.27
CA CYS A 209 4.84 -5.38 -18.18
C CYS A 209 4.84 -6.20 -16.89
N GLN A 210 6.02 -6.74 -16.57
CA GLN A 210 6.15 -7.65 -15.45
C GLN A 210 5.95 -6.90 -14.14
N GLY A 211 5.15 -7.50 -13.25
CA GLY A 211 4.96 -6.98 -11.90
C GLY A 211 4.17 -5.68 -11.82
N PHE A 212 3.30 -5.40 -12.80
CA PHE A 212 2.41 -4.23 -12.78
C PHE A 212 1.79 -4.00 -11.41
N ALA A 213 1.96 -2.76 -10.93
CA ALA A 213 1.44 -2.30 -9.66
C ALA A 213 0.88 -0.89 -9.82
N LEU A 214 -0.20 -0.60 -9.11
CA LEU A 214 -0.64 0.78 -8.94
C LEU A 214 0.41 1.54 -8.13
N MET A 215 0.79 2.71 -8.63
CA MET A 215 1.59 3.65 -7.86
C MET A 215 0.74 4.22 -6.72
N GLU A 216 1.35 4.79 -5.70
CA GLU A 216 0.59 5.51 -4.69
C GLU A 216 0.25 6.91 -5.18
N ARG A 217 -1.02 7.31 -5.05
CA ARG A 217 -1.44 8.66 -5.43
C ARG A 217 -0.69 9.75 -4.66
N GLY A 218 -0.35 9.48 -3.40
CA GLY A 218 0.47 10.37 -2.57
C GLY A 218 1.88 10.59 -3.14
N VAL A 219 2.51 9.56 -3.71
CA VAL A 219 3.81 9.67 -4.37
C VAL A 219 3.71 10.57 -5.61
N PHE A 220 2.66 10.42 -6.42
CA PHE A 220 2.41 11.31 -7.57
C PHE A 220 2.12 12.76 -7.14
N LEU A 221 1.49 12.96 -5.98
CA LEU A 221 1.15 14.26 -5.43
C LEU A 221 2.26 14.91 -4.60
N GLN A 222 3.39 14.24 -4.38
CA GLN A 222 4.45 14.75 -3.53
C GLN A 222 4.99 16.08 -4.10
N GLY A 223 4.85 17.17 -3.34
CA GLY A 223 5.22 18.53 -3.77
C GLY A 223 4.20 19.20 -4.70
N ARG A 224 2.97 18.67 -4.82
CA ARG A 224 1.93 19.11 -5.76
C ARG A 224 0.57 19.26 -5.08
N GLU A 225 0.52 20.01 -3.98
CA GLU A 225 -0.72 20.25 -3.26
C GLU A 225 -1.75 20.95 -4.17
N GLY A 226 -2.98 20.41 -4.20
CA GLY A 226 -4.06 20.93 -5.04
C GLY A 226 -3.99 20.57 -6.53
N ALA A 227 -2.94 19.90 -7.00
CA ALA A 227 -2.84 19.49 -8.39
C ALA A 227 -3.92 18.46 -8.77
N LYS A 228 -4.44 18.58 -9.99
CA LYS A 228 -5.24 17.51 -10.59
C LYS A 228 -4.33 16.31 -10.83
N THR A 229 -4.90 15.11 -10.75
CA THR A 229 -4.18 13.84 -10.91
C THR A 229 -4.87 12.99 -11.98
N PRO A 230 -4.20 11.98 -12.58
CA PRO A 230 -4.91 10.98 -13.34
C PRO A 230 -5.91 10.25 -12.43
N THR A 231 -6.91 9.60 -13.01
CA THR A 231 -7.89 8.81 -12.22
C THR A 231 -7.23 7.60 -11.57
N ALA A 232 -6.21 7.03 -12.22
CA ALA A 232 -5.27 6.06 -11.66
C ALA A 232 -3.93 6.13 -12.38
N LEU A 233 -2.85 5.72 -11.71
CA LEU A 233 -1.52 5.55 -12.29
C LEU A 233 -0.92 4.24 -11.77
N GLY A 234 -0.32 3.47 -12.66
CA GLY A 234 0.47 2.29 -12.33
C GLY A 234 1.75 2.23 -13.13
N ALA A 235 2.64 1.38 -12.68
CA ALA A 235 3.92 1.13 -13.34
C ALA A 235 4.26 -0.36 -13.35
N CYS A 236 5.05 -0.75 -14.34
CA CYS A 236 5.69 -2.05 -14.44
C CYS A 236 7.09 -1.88 -15.02
N LEU A 237 7.85 -2.98 -15.08
CA LEU A 237 9.14 -3.01 -15.75
C LEU A 237 9.03 -3.82 -17.04
N SER A 238 9.71 -3.32 -18.08
CA SER A 238 10.04 -4.08 -19.28
C SER A 238 11.21 -5.03 -19.03
N ASP A 239 11.47 -5.94 -19.97
CA ASP A 239 12.51 -6.97 -19.81
C ASP A 239 13.93 -6.39 -19.67
N ASP A 240 14.19 -5.21 -20.24
CA ASP A 240 15.46 -4.50 -20.05
C ASP A 240 15.50 -3.64 -18.78
N GLY A 241 14.49 -3.78 -17.91
CA GLY A 241 14.39 -3.10 -16.63
C GLY A 241 13.92 -1.64 -16.72
N LYS A 242 13.49 -1.15 -17.90
CA LYS A 242 12.96 0.20 -18.02
C LYS A 242 11.53 0.28 -17.51
N ALA A 243 11.24 1.38 -16.81
CA ALA A 243 9.91 1.66 -16.28
C ALA A 243 8.91 1.93 -17.41
N LEU A 244 7.73 1.34 -17.27
CA LEU A 244 6.56 1.58 -18.10
C LEU A 244 5.47 2.15 -17.20
N PHE A 245 4.90 3.29 -17.57
CA PHE A 245 3.82 3.94 -16.82
C PHE A 245 2.51 3.82 -17.58
N VAL A 246 1.41 3.54 -16.88
CA VAL A 246 0.05 3.51 -17.45
C VAL A 246 -0.87 4.36 -16.58
N ALA A 247 -1.53 5.33 -17.18
CA ALA A 247 -2.45 6.24 -16.52
C ALA A 247 -3.85 6.20 -17.15
N GLY A 248 -4.86 6.37 -16.31
CA GLY A 248 -6.26 6.52 -16.71
C GLY A 248 -6.76 7.94 -16.46
N PHE A 249 -7.73 8.39 -17.25
CA PHE A 249 -8.29 9.74 -17.23
C PHE A 249 -9.81 9.70 -17.19
N GLY A 250 -10.44 10.81 -16.80
CA GLY A 250 -11.90 10.91 -16.69
C GLY A 250 -12.33 12.27 -16.18
N ASN A 251 -13.63 12.44 -15.94
CA ASN A 251 -14.16 13.74 -15.53
C ASN A 251 -13.49 14.26 -14.24
N GLY A 252 -12.91 15.48 -14.29
CA GLY A 252 -12.20 16.08 -13.16
C GLY A 252 -10.83 15.45 -12.84
N SER A 253 -10.23 14.65 -13.74
CA SER A 253 -8.81 14.33 -13.69
C SER A 253 -7.96 15.46 -14.27
N MET A 254 -6.63 15.34 -14.17
CA MET A 254 -5.75 16.19 -14.98
C MET A 254 -5.97 15.91 -16.47
N PRO A 255 -5.71 16.90 -17.35
CA PRO A 255 -5.65 16.67 -18.78
C PRO A 255 -4.59 15.62 -19.13
N LYS A 256 -4.89 14.79 -20.13
CA LYS A 256 -4.00 13.72 -20.59
C LYS A 256 -2.69 14.28 -21.14
N ASP A 257 -2.76 15.37 -21.88
CA ASP A 257 -1.58 15.98 -22.51
C ASP A 257 -0.65 16.60 -21.45
N ASP A 258 -1.22 17.20 -20.38
CA ASP A 258 -0.45 17.67 -19.23
C ASP A 258 0.30 16.49 -18.56
N PHE A 259 -0.36 15.35 -18.38
CA PHE A 259 0.29 14.17 -17.81
C PHE A 259 1.44 13.67 -18.69
N VAL A 260 1.21 13.55 -20.00
CA VAL A 260 2.23 13.10 -20.95
C VAL A 260 3.42 14.06 -20.95
N GLY A 261 3.17 15.36 -21.03
CA GLY A 261 4.20 16.39 -20.99
C GLY A 261 4.97 16.40 -19.67
N GLU A 262 4.29 16.17 -18.56
CA GLU A 262 4.93 16.13 -17.24
C GLU A 262 5.84 14.90 -17.07
N ILE A 263 5.37 13.70 -17.44
CA ILE A 263 6.16 12.47 -17.33
C ILE A 263 7.31 12.44 -18.34
N LEU A 264 7.10 12.91 -19.57
CA LEU A 264 8.19 13.06 -20.55
C LEU A 264 9.09 14.28 -20.27
N GLY A 265 8.67 15.20 -19.42
CA GLY A 265 9.52 16.28 -18.92
C GLY A 265 10.48 15.82 -17.82
N ASP A 266 10.22 14.66 -17.19
CA ASP A 266 11.08 14.08 -16.18
C ASP A 266 12.36 13.52 -16.81
N LYS A 267 13.51 14.10 -16.44
CA LYS A 267 14.83 13.69 -16.93
C LYS A 267 15.17 12.24 -16.58
N THR A 268 14.56 11.67 -15.55
CA THR A 268 14.77 10.27 -15.18
C THR A 268 14.05 9.32 -16.13
N VAL A 269 12.83 9.67 -16.55
CA VAL A 269 12.06 8.93 -17.56
C VAL A 269 12.71 9.08 -18.93
N CYS A 270 13.16 10.29 -19.25
CA CYS A 270 13.83 10.60 -20.52
C CYS A 270 15.35 10.38 -20.51
N ALA A 271 15.89 9.71 -19.49
CA ALA A 271 17.24 9.17 -19.54
C ALA A 271 17.37 8.07 -20.62
N ALA A 272 16.25 7.47 -21.02
CA ALA A 272 16.14 6.57 -22.16
C ALA A 272 15.07 7.07 -23.15
N PRO A 273 15.18 6.75 -24.45
CA PRO A 273 14.13 7.06 -25.42
C PRO A 273 12.79 6.44 -25.01
N SER A 274 11.85 7.30 -24.63
CA SER A 274 10.49 6.91 -24.26
C SER A 274 9.47 7.62 -25.16
N GLN A 275 8.33 6.98 -25.37
CA GLN A 275 7.26 7.46 -26.21
C GLN A 275 5.90 7.22 -25.54
N ALA A 276 4.99 8.17 -25.72
CA ALA A 276 3.61 8.03 -25.31
C ALA A 276 2.85 7.14 -26.31
N VAL A 277 2.02 6.25 -25.78
CA VAL A 277 0.93 5.58 -26.49
C VAL A 277 -0.37 6.06 -25.87
N ILE A 278 -1.28 6.55 -26.71
CA ILE A 278 -2.45 7.31 -26.29
C ILE A 278 -3.72 6.56 -26.70
N GLY A 279 -4.65 6.41 -25.75
CA GLY A 279 -6.03 6.00 -26.02
C GLY A 279 -7.03 7.12 -25.71
N PRO A 280 -8.34 6.84 -25.78
CA PRO A 280 -9.38 7.84 -25.51
C PRO A 280 -9.29 8.41 -24.09
N ASP A 281 -9.22 7.53 -23.09
CA ASP A 281 -9.27 7.83 -21.66
C ASP A 281 -8.08 7.27 -20.88
N TRP A 282 -6.99 6.93 -21.58
CA TRP A 282 -5.76 6.40 -20.99
C TRP A 282 -4.53 6.84 -21.78
N ALA A 283 -3.36 6.75 -21.15
CA ALA A 283 -2.07 6.91 -21.80
C ALA A 283 -1.05 5.97 -21.16
N ALA A 284 -0.08 5.52 -21.94
CA ALA A 284 1.07 4.78 -21.45
C ALA A 284 2.36 5.47 -21.90
N ILE A 285 3.34 5.59 -21.02
CA ILE A 285 4.70 6.03 -21.37
C ILE A 285 5.59 4.79 -21.33
N VAL A 286 6.15 4.44 -22.49
CA VAL A 286 6.84 3.17 -22.71
C VAL A 286 8.18 3.43 -23.42
N PRO A 287 9.16 2.50 -23.36
CA PRO A 287 10.35 2.61 -24.20
C PRO A 287 10.00 2.72 -25.69
N ALA A 288 10.59 3.68 -26.40
CA ALA A 288 10.23 4.00 -27.78
C ALA A 288 10.28 2.79 -28.72
N ALA A 289 11.22 1.85 -28.47
CA ALA A 289 11.38 0.63 -29.25
C ALA A 289 10.15 -0.31 -29.23
N ILE A 290 9.34 -0.28 -28.16
CA ILE A 290 8.15 -1.13 -28.01
C ILE A 290 6.83 -0.38 -28.22
N ALA A 291 6.87 0.95 -28.38
CA ALA A 291 5.67 1.78 -28.48
C ALA A 291 4.73 1.38 -29.63
N PRO A 292 5.21 1.05 -30.85
CA PRO A 292 4.33 0.61 -31.94
C PRO A 292 3.57 -0.69 -31.58
N ALA A 293 4.26 -1.65 -30.98
CA ALA A 293 3.65 -2.91 -30.58
C ALA A 293 2.62 -2.71 -29.45
N VAL A 294 2.93 -1.83 -28.49
CA VAL A 294 1.99 -1.45 -27.42
C VAL A 294 0.75 -0.78 -28.04
N ALA A 295 0.92 0.16 -28.96
CA ALA A 295 -0.17 0.82 -29.67
C ALA A 295 -1.10 -0.19 -30.37
N THR A 296 -0.52 -1.15 -31.10
CA THR A 296 -1.29 -2.22 -31.74
C THR A 296 -2.04 -3.09 -30.71
N ALA A 297 -1.37 -3.54 -29.66
CA ALA A 297 -1.96 -4.42 -28.64
C ALA A 297 -3.10 -3.76 -27.86
N THR A 298 -2.99 -2.46 -27.60
CA THR A 298 -3.99 -1.72 -26.80
C THR A 298 -5.04 -1.01 -27.65
N GLY A 299 -4.88 -0.96 -28.98
CA GLY A 299 -5.68 -0.13 -29.88
C GLY A 299 -5.45 1.37 -29.67
N GLY A 300 -4.24 1.75 -29.25
CA GLY A 300 -3.83 3.14 -29.06
C GLY A 300 -3.14 3.72 -30.28
N THR A 301 -2.76 5.00 -30.19
CA THR A 301 -1.96 5.71 -31.20
C THR A 301 -0.64 6.18 -30.59
N LEU A 302 0.38 6.32 -31.42
CA LEU A 302 1.65 6.90 -30.99
C LEU A 302 1.49 8.41 -30.73
N GLY A 303 2.08 8.88 -29.64
CA GLY A 303 2.10 10.27 -29.23
C GLY A 303 3.52 10.83 -29.09
N ALA A 304 3.64 11.85 -28.24
CA ALA A 304 4.89 12.56 -27.98
C ALA A 304 6.04 11.65 -27.52
N THR A 305 7.27 12.11 -27.78
CA THR A 305 8.51 11.40 -27.43
C THR A 305 9.35 12.26 -26.49
N CYS A 306 10.26 11.65 -25.74
CA CYS A 306 11.26 12.41 -25.00
C CYS A 306 12.02 13.40 -25.92
N GLY A 307 12.06 14.68 -25.54
CA GLY A 307 12.84 15.71 -26.23
C GLY A 307 12.20 16.32 -27.49
N SER A 308 10.92 16.04 -27.76
CA SER A 308 10.11 16.75 -28.76
C SER A 308 9.51 18.03 -28.22
#